data_AF-C4WWP7-F1
#
_entry.id   AF-C4WWP7-F1
#
_cell.length_a   1.000
_cell.length_b   1.000
_cell.length_c   1.000
_cell.angle_alpha   90.00
_cell.angle_beta   90.00
_cell.angle_gamma   90.00
#
_symmetry.space_group_name_H-M   'P 1'
#
loop_
_entity.id
_entity.type
_entity.pdbx_description
1 polymer ?
#
loop_
_entity_poly.entity_id
_entity_poly.type
_entity_poly.pdbx_seq_one_letter_code
_entity_poly.pdbx_strand_id
1 'polypeptide(L)'
;MDMMAQSLMLAKKPHIIIATPGRLVDHLENTKGFSLRNLKVLVMDEADRILNMDFEEEVDKILKVIPRERRTFLFSATMTKKVQKLHRASLVDPVRVEVSTKFQTVEQLQQYYIFIPVKYKDVYLVHILNEMAGNSFMVFMATCNGTVRVALLLRNLGLDAIPLHGQMTQISDWPH
;
A
#
# COMPACT_ATOMS: atom_id res chain seq x y z
N MET A 1 -12.89 -9.21 -4.80
CA MET A 1 -12.75 -10.51 -5.49
C MET A 1 -13.36 -11.57 -4.60
N ASP A 2 -14.17 -12.45 -5.17
CA ASP A 2 -14.86 -13.51 -4.44
C ASP A 2 -13.89 -14.56 -3.88
N MET A 3 -14.13 -15.02 -2.65
CA MET A 3 -13.27 -15.98 -1.94
C MET A 3 -13.27 -17.36 -2.60
N MET A 4 -14.40 -17.76 -3.19
CA MET A 4 -14.50 -19.01 -3.94
C MET A 4 -13.67 -18.92 -5.23
N ALA A 5 -13.75 -17.81 -5.97
CA ALA A 5 -12.88 -17.57 -7.13
C ALA A 5 -11.38 -17.63 -6.77
N GLN A 6 -10.97 -17.00 -5.66
CA GLN A 6 -9.59 -17.07 -5.17
C GLN A 6 -9.16 -18.50 -4.83
N SER A 7 -10.03 -19.26 -4.16
CA SER A 7 -9.78 -20.66 -3.80
C SER A 7 -9.58 -21.55 -5.03
N LEU A 8 -10.37 -21.35 -6.09
CA LEU A 8 -10.21 -22.06 -7.37
C LEU A 8 -8.89 -21.73 -8.06
N MET A 9 -8.42 -20.47 -7.97
CA MET A 9 -7.10 -20.11 -8.50
C MET A 9 -5.97 -20.76 -7.70
N LEU A 10 -6.06 -20.78 -6.37
CA LEU A 10 -5.08 -21.43 -5.50
C LEU A 10 -5.02 -22.95 -5.72
N ALA A 11 -6.15 -23.59 -6.03
CA ALA A 11 -6.22 -25.01 -6.36
C ALA A 11 -5.40 -25.38 -7.61
N LYS A 12 -5.14 -24.43 -8.51
CA LYS A 12 -4.26 -24.59 -9.67
C LYS A 12 -2.76 -24.60 -9.30
N LYS A 13 -2.42 -24.43 -8.03
CA LYS A 13 -1.04 -24.43 -7.49
C LYS A 13 -0.14 -23.42 -8.22
N PRO A 14 -0.47 -22.12 -8.15
CA PRO A 14 0.38 -21.09 -8.75
C PRO A 14 1.78 -21.10 -8.12
N HIS A 15 2.80 -20.81 -8.93
CA HIS A 15 4.18 -20.72 -8.48
C HIS A 15 4.46 -19.44 -7.68
N ILE A 16 3.68 -18.38 -7.93
CA ILE A 16 3.83 -17.06 -7.30
C ILE A 16 2.46 -16.64 -6.76
N ILE A 17 2.46 -16.17 -5.51
CA ILE A 17 1.28 -15.65 -4.83
C ILE A 17 1.63 -14.26 -4.30
N ILE A 18 0.82 -13.27 -4.64
CA ILE A 18 0.89 -11.91 -4.10
C ILE A 18 -0.37 -11.72 -3.25
N ALA A 19 -0.21 -11.41 -1.97
CA ALA A 19 -1.32 -11.30 -1.04
C ALA A 19 -1.00 -10.32 0.09
N THR A 20 -2.05 -9.70 0.65
CA THR A 20 -1.97 -9.02 1.94
C THR A 20 -2.00 -10.05 3.08
N PRO A 21 -1.38 -9.78 4.25
CA PRO A 21 -1.27 -10.76 5.33
C PRO A 21 -2.63 -11.34 5.77
N GLY A 22 -3.63 -10.49 6.01
CA GLY A 22 -4.98 -10.94 6.40
C GLY A 22 -5.60 -11.90 5.39
N ARG A 23 -5.60 -11.55 4.10
CA ARG A 23 -6.17 -12.43 3.07
C ARG A 23 -5.41 -13.74 2.93
N LEU A 24 -4.09 -13.72 3.13
CA LEU A 24 -3.29 -14.94 3.08
C LEU A 24 -3.59 -15.87 4.27
N VAL A 25 -3.75 -15.31 5.47
CA VAL A 25 -4.18 -16.07 6.66
C VAL A 25 -5.56 -16.67 6.45
N ASP A 26 -6.52 -15.90 5.92
CA ASP A 26 -7.87 -16.41 5.60
C ASP A 26 -7.80 -17.66 4.71
N HIS A 27 -6.93 -17.65 3.69
CA HIS A 27 -6.75 -18.79 2.80
C HIS A 27 -6.03 -19.97 3.48
N LEU A 28 -5.02 -19.70 4.31
CA LEU A 28 -4.32 -20.75 5.08
C LEU A 28 -5.27 -21.48 6.04
N GLU A 29 -6.23 -20.77 6.63
CA GLU A 29 -7.18 -21.33 7.60
C GLU A 29 -8.40 -21.98 6.93
N ASN A 30 -8.94 -21.37 5.86
CA ASN A 30 -10.26 -21.74 5.33
C ASN A 30 -10.23 -22.41 3.95
N THR A 31 -9.12 -22.36 3.21
CA THR A 31 -9.04 -22.96 1.85
C THR A 31 -8.48 -24.38 1.91
N LYS A 32 -9.37 -25.36 1.70
CA LYS A 32 -8.99 -26.78 1.70
C LYS A 32 -7.86 -27.08 0.71
N GLY A 33 -6.80 -27.71 1.21
CA GLY A 33 -5.65 -28.12 0.40
C GLY A 33 -4.66 -27.02 0.07
N PHE A 34 -4.91 -25.77 0.47
CA PHE A 34 -3.93 -24.70 0.34
C PHE A 34 -2.86 -24.82 1.43
N SER A 35 -1.59 -24.73 1.03
CA SER A 35 -0.47 -24.82 1.96
C SER A 35 0.78 -24.16 1.39
N LEU A 36 1.56 -23.53 2.26
CA LEU A 36 2.85 -22.92 1.93
C LEU A 36 4.05 -23.75 2.39
N ARG A 37 3.86 -25.04 2.72
CA ARG A 37 4.93 -25.95 3.19
C ARG A 37 6.10 -26.13 2.22
N ASN A 38 5.92 -25.79 0.94
CA ASN A 38 6.98 -25.86 -0.07
C ASN A 38 7.53 -24.49 -0.46
N LEU A 39 7.19 -23.42 0.29
CA LEU A 39 7.64 -22.08 0.01
C LEU A 39 9.17 -21.98 0.10
N LYS A 40 9.80 -21.51 -0.98
CA LYS A 40 11.26 -21.30 -1.05
C LYS A 40 11.67 -19.85 -0.91
N VAL A 41 10.79 -18.92 -1.25
CA VAL A 41 11.06 -17.48 -1.22
C VAL A 41 9.89 -16.75 -0.57
N LEU A 42 10.19 -15.94 0.44
CA LEU A 42 9.26 -14.99 1.04
C LEU A 42 9.75 -13.57 0.72
N VAL A 43 8.86 -12.71 0.24
CA VAL A 43 9.12 -11.28 0.05
C VAL A 43 8.13 -10.50 0.91
N MET A 44 8.64 -9.64 1.78
CA MET A 44 7.85 -8.67 2.54
C MET A 44 8.21 -7.29 2.03
N ASP A 45 7.30 -6.66 1.30
CA ASP A 45 7.44 -5.31 0.79
C ASP A 45 6.72 -4.31 1.71
N GLU A 46 7.22 -3.08 1.79
CA GLU A 46 6.72 -2.03 2.69
C GLU A 46 6.50 -2.52 4.14
N ALA A 47 7.49 -3.20 4.72
CA ALA A 47 7.35 -3.88 6.01
C ALA A 47 6.97 -2.94 7.17
N ASP A 48 7.36 -1.67 7.12
CA ASP A 48 6.90 -0.64 8.04
C ASP A 48 5.40 -0.36 7.92
N ARG A 49 4.85 -0.31 6.71
CA ARG A 49 3.41 -0.14 6.49
C ARG A 49 2.63 -1.36 6.95
N ILE A 50 3.10 -2.57 6.66
CA ILE A 50 2.49 -3.82 7.14
C ILE A 50 2.29 -3.78 8.66
N LEU A 51 3.31 -3.34 9.40
CA LEU A 51 3.29 -3.31 10.87
C LEU A 51 2.58 -2.07 11.46
N ASN A 52 2.40 -1.01 10.68
CA ASN A 52 1.60 0.16 11.04
C ASN A 52 0.10 -0.07 10.82
N MET A 53 -0.27 -0.98 9.92
CA MET A 53 -1.65 -1.44 9.72
C MET A 53 -2.05 -2.53 10.72
N ASP A 54 -1.23 -2.76 11.74
CA ASP A 54 -1.42 -3.75 12.80
C ASP A 54 -1.56 -5.21 12.31
N PHE A 55 -1.00 -5.55 11.14
CA PHE A 55 -0.95 -6.94 10.65
C PHE A 55 0.11 -7.82 11.34
N GLU A 56 0.55 -7.45 12.55
CA GLU A 56 1.62 -8.16 13.27
C GLU A 56 1.19 -9.60 13.59
N GLU A 57 -0.07 -9.80 14.01
CA GLU A 57 -0.60 -11.13 14.34
C GLU A 57 -0.70 -12.03 13.10
N GLU A 58 -1.16 -11.49 11.98
CA GLU A 58 -1.29 -12.22 10.72
C GLU A 58 0.09 -12.62 10.17
N VAL A 59 1.06 -11.70 10.23
CA VAL A 59 2.44 -12.00 9.83
C VAL A 59 3.02 -13.09 10.71
N ASP A 60 2.84 -13.02 12.04
CA ASP A 60 3.31 -14.06 12.96
C ASP A 60 2.66 -15.43 12.69
N LYS A 61 1.36 -15.46 12.35
CA LYS A 61 0.67 -16.69 11.92
C LYS A 61 1.29 -17.26 10.65
N ILE A 62 1.55 -16.43 9.63
CA ILE A 62 2.18 -16.86 8.38
C ILE A 62 3.58 -17.43 8.66
N LEU A 63 4.41 -16.71 9.41
CA LEU A 63 5.78 -17.12 9.72
C LEU A 63 5.86 -18.46 10.46
N LYS A 64 4.83 -18.83 11.23
CA LYS A 64 4.74 -20.12 11.94
C LYS A 64 4.47 -21.32 11.03
N VAL A 65 3.75 -21.13 9.92
CA VAL A 65 3.30 -22.24 9.05
C VAL A 65 4.20 -22.46 7.84
N ILE A 66 5.02 -21.47 7.47
CA ILE A 66 5.97 -21.57 6.36
C ILE A 66 7.29 -22.24 6.78
N PRO A 67 8.03 -22.88 5.85
CA PRO A 67 9.31 -23.52 6.14
C PRO A 67 10.35 -22.55 6.69
N ARG A 68 11.16 -22.98 7.66
CA ARG A 68 12.29 -22.21 8.18
C ARG A 68 13.41 -22.06 7.15
N GLU A 69 13.68 -23.13 6.39
CA GLU A 69 14.66 -23.11 5.32
C GLU A 69 14.04 -22.48 4.06
N ARG A 70 14.22 -21.17 3.92
CA ARG A 70 13.74 -20.35 2.81
C ARG A 70 14.64 -19.13 2.64
N ARG A 71 14.56 -18.48 1.48
CA ARG A 71 15.12 -17.14 1.27
C ARG A 71 14.06 -16.13 1.64
N THR A 72 14.40 -15.16 2.48
CA THR A 72 13.49 -14.08 2.85
C THR A 72 14.08 -12.75 2.39
N PHE A 73 13.29 -11.94 1.70
CA PHE A 73 13.60 -10.55 1.38
C PHE A 73 12.65 -9.64 2.16
N LEU A 74 13.20 -8.63 2.83
CA LEU A 74 12.45 -7.63 3.59
C LEU A 74 12.83 -6.26 3.05
N PHE A 75 11.85 -5.56 2.48
CA PHE A 75 11.98 -4.19 2.00
C PHE A 75 11.16 -3.28 2.91
N SER A 76 11.75 -2.17 3.33
CA SER A 76 11.11 -1.20 4.22
C SER A 76 11.71 0.17 3.97
N ALA A 77 10.85 1.19 3.88
CA ALA A 77 11.31 2.56 3.76
C ALA A 77 11.87 3.07 5.08
N THR A 78 11.26 2.69 6.21
CA THR A 78 11.71 3.09 7.56
C THR A 78 12.11 1.90 8.41
N MET A 79 12.99 2.13 9.40
CA MET A 79 13.46 1.11 10.32
C MET A 79 12.91 1.35 11.74
N THR A 80 11.64 1.03 11.95
CA THR A 80 10.99 1.15 13.27
C THR A 80 11.37 -0.03 14.19
N LYS A 81 11.09 0.09 15.50
CA LYS A 81 11.27 -1.02 16.45
C LYS A 81 10.48 -2.27 16.06
N LYS A 82 9.25 -2.09 15.52
CA LYS A 82 8.43 -3.20 15.02
C LYS A 82 9.11 -3.88 13.83
N VAL A 83 9.62 -3.12 12.86
CA VAL A 83 10.36 -3.66 11.70
C VAL A 83 11.62 -4.40 12.14
N GLN A 84 12.36 -3.89 13.13
CA GLN A 84 13.53 -4.59 13.68
C GLN A 84 13.17 -5.93 14.34
N LYS A 85 12.03 -6.01 15.03
CA LYS A 85 11.52 -7.27 15.60
C LYS A 85 11.17 -8.26 14.47
N LEU A 86 10.46 -7.81 13.45
CA LEU A 86 10.12 -8.63 12.28
C LEU A 86 11.37 -9.12 11.55
N HIS A 87 12.37 -8.26 11.35
CA HIS A 87 13.66 -8.61 10.79
C HIS A 87 14.30 -9.78 11.54
N ARG A 88 14.36 -9.72 12.88
CA ARG A 88 14.93 -10.79 13.72
C ARG A 88 14.12 -12.10 13.67
N ALA A 89 12.80 -12.01 13.50
CA ALA A 89 11.93 -13.19 13.47
C ALA A 89 11.89 -13.90 12.10
N SER A 90 12.13 -13.17 11.01
CA SER A 90 11.87 -13.63 9.65
C SER A 90 13.11 -13.93 8.80
N LEU A 91 14.26 -13.35 9.16
CA LEU A 91 15.53 -13.46 8.44
C LEU A 91 16.55 -14.31 9.19
N VAL A 92 17.43 -14.96 8.44
CA VAL A 92 18.59 -15.72 8.97
C VAL A 92 19.83 -15.14 8.30
N ASP A 93 20.76 -14.61 9.11
CA ASP A 93 22.01 -13.96 8.67
C ASP A 93 21.87 -13.05 7.43
N PRO A 94 21.03 -12.00 7.49
CA PRO A 94 20.72 -11.20 6.31
C PRO A 94 21.84 -10.22 5.95
N VAL A 95 22.11 -10.10 4.65
CA VAL A 95 22.87 -8.98 4.09
C VAL A 95 21.97 -7.74 4.10
N ARG A 96 22.38 -6.71 4.83
CA ARG A 96 21.69 -5.41 4.84
C ARG A 96 22.23 -4.53 3.73
N VAL A 97 21.35 -4.13 2.81
CA VAL A 97 21.61 -3.10 1.81
C VAL A 97 20.77 -1.89 2.17
N GLU A 98 21.42 -0.76 2.41
CA GLU A 98 20.76 0.49 2.75
C GLU A 98 21.29 1.58 1.84
N VAL A 99 20.38 2.27 1.15
CA VAL A 99 20.72 3.46 0.39
C VAL A 99 20.63 4.63 1.37
N SER A 100 21.79 5.06 1.87
CA SER A 100 21.87 6.17 2.81
C SER A 100 21.59 7.50 2.10
N THR A 101 20.42 8.09 2.36
CA THR A 101 20.28 9.54 2.42
C THR A 101 19.29 9.85 3.53
N LYS A 102 19.79 10.56 4.55
CA LYS A 102 19.08 11.00 5.76
C LYS A 102 17.58 11.20 5.51
N PHE A 103 16.75 10.63 6.38
CA PHE A 103 15.33 10.97 6.55
C PHE A 103 15.16 12.43 7.04
N GLN A 104 15.62 13.39 6.26
CA GLN A 104 15.08 14.73 6.31
C GLN A 104 13.99 14.74 5.23
N THR A 105 12.82 15.28 5.55
CA THR A 105 12.02 15.98 4.55
C THR A 105 13.02 16.72 3.68
N VAL A 106 13.14 16.33 2.40
CA VAL A 106 14.19 16.84 1.50
C VAL A 106 14.30 18.35 1.76
N GLU A 107 15.48 18.92 2.04
CA GLU A 107 15.58 20.36 2.36
C GLU A 107 14.96 21.25 1.26
N GLN A 108 14.78 20.68 0.07
CA GLN A 108 14.10 21.25 -1.09
C GLN A 108 12.56 21.15 -1.06
N LEU A 109 11.96 20.35 -0.17
CA LEU A 109 10.50 20.24 -0.04
C LEU A 109 9.96 21.46 0.70
N GLN A 110 9.38 22.37 -0.06
CA GLN A 110 8.69 23.53 0.47
C GLN A 110 7.29 23.13 0.98
N GLN A 111 6.98 23.47 2.23
CA GLN A 111 5.69 23.21 2.85
C GLN A 111 4.99 24.52 3.18
N TYR A 112 3.74 24.63 2.77
CA TYR A 112 2.91 25.81 2.99
C TYR A 112 1.59 25.41 3.66
N TYR A 113 1.04 26.30 4.48
CA TYR A 113 -0.29 26.15 5.08
C TYR A 113 -1.08 27.44 4.92
N ILE A 114 -2.40 27.31 4.78
CA ILE A 114 -3.32 28.44 4.68
C ILE A 114 -4.47 28.19 5.66
N PHE A 115 -4.70 29.14 6.57
CA PHE A 115 -5.86 29.11 7.47
C PHE A 115 -7.06 29.75 6.78
N ILE A 116 -8.09 28.93 6.50
CA ILE A 116 -9.32 29.38 5.86
C ILE A 116 -10.56 28.73 6.49
N PRO A 117 -11.71 29.43 6.52
CA PRO A 117 -12.99 28.78 6.79
C PRO A 117 -13.28 27.66 5.79
N VAL A 118 -13.76 26.51 6.29
CA VAL A 118 -13.99 25.29 5.49
C VAL A 118 -14.83 25.54 4.23
N LYS A 119 -15.83 26.44 4.32
CA LYS A 119 -16.72 26.79 3.19
C LYS A 119 -15.98 27.37 1.97
N TYR A 120 -14.77 27.88 2.13
CA TYR A 120 -13.97 28.44 1.04
C TYR A 120 -12.91 27.48 0.50
N LYS A 121 -12.79 26.27 1.07
CA LYS A 121 -11.71 25.33 0.72
C LYS A 121 -11.67 24.98 -0.77
N ASP A 122 -12.83 24.80 -1.40
CA ASP A 122 -12.90 24.47 -2.83
C ASP A 122 -12.45 25.64 -3.71
N VAL A 123 -12.81 26.88 -3.34
CA VAL A 123 -12.41 28.09 -4.09
C VAL A 123 -10.91 28.30 -4.02
N TYR A 124 -10.31 28.14 -2.84
CA TYR A 124 -8.87 28.25 -2.66
C TYR A 124 -8.12 27.14 -3.39
N LEU A 125 -8.64 25.91 -3.37
CA LEU A 125 -8.05 24.80 -4.13
C LEU A 125 -8.00 25.14 -5.63
N VAL A 126 -9.12 25.57 -6.21
CA VAL A 126 -9.18 25.95 -7.64
C VAL A 126 -8.23 27.10 -7.95
N HIS A 127 -8.18 28.12 -7.08
CA HIS A 127 -7.26 29.24 -7.26
C HIS A 127 -5.80 28.78 -7.31
N ILE A 128 -5.37 27.94 -6.35
CA ILE A 128 -4.00 27.41 -6.32
C ILE A 128 -3.68 26.60 -7.58
N LEU A 129 -4.60 25.74 -8.01
CA LEU A 129 -4.40 24.91 -9.20
C LEU A 129 -4.28 25.75 -10.48
N ASN A 130 -5.05 26.84 -10.58
CA ASN A 130 -4.99 27.76 -11.71
C ASN A 130 -3.72 28.62 -11.72
N GLU A 131 -3.30 29.16 -10.57
CA GLU A 131 -2.05 29.94 -10.46
C GLU A 131 -0.82 29.11 -10.82
N MET A 132 -0.89 27.79 -10.59
CA MET A 132 0.17 26.85 -10.88
C MET A 132 -0.13 25.98 -12.12
N ALA A 133 -0.98 26.47 -13.04
CA ALA A 133 -1.37 25.75 -14.24
C ALA A 133 -0.17 25.25 -15.05
N GLY A 134 -0.32 24.07 -15.66
CA GLY A 134 0.75 23.38 -16.41
C GLY A 134 1.56 22.38 -15.58
N ASN A 135 1.40 22.36 -14.26
CA ASN A 135 1.97 21.32 -13.40
C ASN A 135 0.97 20.17 -13.16
N SER A 136 1.50 19.01 -12.76
CA SER A 136 0.68 17.89 -12.27
C SER A 136 0.53 17.95 -10.75
N PHE A 137 -0.69 17.72 -10.26
CA PHE A 137 -1.01 17.79 -8.84
C PHE A 137 -1.60 16.49 -8.31
N MET A 138 -1.28 16.17 -7.05
CA MET A 138 -1.96 15.15 -6.27
C MET A 138 -2.67 15.79 -5.08
N VAL A 139 -4.00 15.72 -5.06
CA VAL A 139 -4.84 16.33 -4.01
C VAL A 139 -5.40 15.25 -3.10
N PHE A 140 -4.95 15.22 -1.85
CA PHE A 140 -5.41 14.25 -0.87
C PHE A 140 -6.71 14.71 -0.18
N MET A 141 -7.68 13.80 -0.15
CA MET A 141 -8.97 13.99 0.51
C MET A 141 -9.18 12.95 1.60
N ALA A 142 -9.87 13.32 2.68
CA ALA A 142 -10.09 12.44 3.82
C ALA A 142 -11.10 11.31 3.55
N THR A 143 -11.97 11.44 2.54
CA THR A 143 -13.03 10.47 2.23
C THR A 143 -13.13 10.19 0.73
N CYS A 144 -13.52 8.96 0.36
CA CYS A 144 -13.72 8.57 -1.04
C CYS A 144 -14.74 9.49 -1.74
N ASN A 145 -15.85 9.80 -1.07
CA ASN A 145 -16.86 10.71 -1.59
C ASN A 145 -16.31 12.13 -1.81
N GLY A 146 -15.43 12.60 -0.90
CA GLY A 146 -14.73 13.86 -1.05
C GLY A 146 -13.85 13.88 -2.30
N THR A 147 -13.11 12.81 -2.56
CA THR A 147 -12.28 12.66 -3.77
C THR A 147 -13.13 12.75 -5.05
N VAL A 148 -14.24 12.01 -5.11
CA VAL A 148 -15.13 12.02 -6.28
C VAL A 148 -15.76 13.40 -6.49
N ARG A 149 -16.28 14.02 -5.42
CA ARG A 149 -16.89 15.36 -5.46
C ARG A 149 -15.93 16.41 -6.00
N VAL A 150 -14.69 16.43 -5.49
CA VAL A 150 -13.68 17.41 -5.92
C VAL A 150 -13.26 17.16 -7.36
N ALA A 151 -13.04 15.90 -7.78
CA ALA A 151 -12.70 15.62 -9.16
C ALA A 151 -13.81 16.07 -10.14
N LEU A 152 -15.09 15.86 -9.82
CA LEU A 152 -16.21 16.36 -10.62
C LEU A 152 -16.26 17.90 -10.65
N LEU A 153 -16.04 18.55 -9.51
CA LEU A 153 -15.97 20.01 -9.43
C LEU A 153 -14.86 20.56 -10.35
N LEU A 154 -13.66 19.98 -10.30
CA LEU A 154 -12.54 20.40 -11.13
C LEU A 154 -12.83 20.21 -12.62
N ARG A 155 -13.38 19.05 -13.01
CA ARG A 155 -13.78 18.78 -14.40
C ARG A 155 -14.83 19.77 -14.90
N ASN A 156 -15.83 20.11 -14.08
CA ASN A 156 -16.85 21.09 -14.44
C ASN A 156 -16.29 22.51 -14.61
N LEU A 157 -15.13 22.79 -14.03
CA LEU A 157 -14.39 24.05 -14.18
C LEU A 157 -13.32 23.99 -15.29
N GLY A 158 -13.28 22.90 -16.06
CA GLY A 158 -12.34 22.72 -17.17
C GLY A 158 -10.95 22.20 -16.79
N LEU A 159 -10.77 21.70 -15.56
CA LEU A 159 -9.53 21.09 -15.09
C LEU A 159 -9.62 19.56 -15.17
N ASP A 160 -8.68 18.94 -15.89
CA ASP A 160 -8.58 17.49 -15.95
C ASP A 160 -8.18 16.92 -14.59
N ALA A 161 -9.07 16.12 -14.00
CA ALA A 161 -8.87 15.50 -12.70
C ALA A 161 -9.30 14.04 -12.74
N ILE A 162 -8.51 13.13 -12.16
CA ILE A 162 -8.85 11.71 -12.05
C ILE A 162 -8.99 11.38 -10.56
N PRO A 163 -10.18 10.97 -10.08
CA PRO A 163 -10.33 10.55 -8.70
C PRO A 163 -9.63 9.21 -8.48
N LEU A 164 -8.88 9.07 -7.38
CA LEU A 164 -8.28 7.82 -6.94
C LEU A 164 -8.77 7.50 -5.52
N HIS A 165 -9.52 6.40 -5.35
CA HIS A 165 -10.02 6.00 -4.04
C HIS A 165 -10.15 4.47 -3.91
N GLY A 166 -10.12 3.96 -2.68
CA GLY A 166 -10.04 2.51 -2.39
C GLY A 166 -11.26 1.66 -2.74
N GLN A 167 -12.34 2.28 -3.24
CA GLN A 167 -13.53 1.56 -3.73
C GLN A 167 -13.55 1.43 -5.26
N MET A 168 -12.56 2.00 -5.95
CA MET A 168 -12.43 1.80 -7.40
C MET A 168 -12.10 0.35 -7.70
N THR A 169 -12.69 -0.17 -8.76
CA THR A 169 -12.35 -1.50 -9.25
C THR A 169 -10.91 -1.50 -9.73
N GLN A 170 -10.10 -2.40 -9.17
CA GLN A 170 -8.66 -2.48 -9.43
C GLN A 170 -8.32 -3.09 -10.81
N ILE A 171 -9.32 -3.21 -11.70
CA ILE A 171 -9.18 -3.81 -13.04
C ILE A 171 -9.88 -2.89 -14.05
N SER A 172 -9.10 -2.56 -15.09
CA SER A 172 -9.46 -1.94 -16.38
C SER A 172 -10.01 -0.52 -16.36
N ASP A 173 -9.14 0.49 -16.19
CA ASP A 173 -9.32 1.83 -16.79
C ASP A 173 -7.98 2.61 -16.73
N TRP A 174 -6.88 1.97 -17.14
CA TRP A 174 -5.70 2.74 -17.53
C TRP A 174 -5.87 3.06 -19.01
N PRO A 175 -6.17 4.30 -19.41
CA PRO A 175 -6.19 4.66 -20.82
C PRO A 175 -4.76 4.48 -21.36
N HIS A 176 -4.63 3.60 -22.36
CA HIS A 176 -3.48 3.58 -23.25
C HIS A 176 -3.40 4.87 -24.06
#